data_AF-A0A6J4IER7-F1
#
_entry.id   AF-A0A6J4IER7-F1
#
_cell.length_a   1.000
_cell.length_b   1.000
_cell.length_c   1.000
_cell.angle_alpha   90.00
_cell.angle_beta   90.00
_cell.angle_gamma   90.00
#
_symmetry.space_group_name_H-M   'P 1'
#
loop_
_entity.id
_entity.type
_entity.pdbx_description
1 polymer ?
#
loop_
_entity_poly.entity_id
_entity_poly.type
_entity_poly.pdbx_seq_one_letter_code
_entity_poly.pdbx_strand_id
1 'polypeptide(L)'
;MEPTEDPQDRIDRYLLERMAPAERAQFEALLDRDAGLRREVAAQQQVVGLLEKAGDARLRNQLDGVYAQVIEKERGRARAGWTGLGRTAWAAAAAVVLVVSLLLLWVWGRNEANPEALFVQYYRPEPYLVTRGPEARTGGGGGYFNQGEYRQALAAFEARLRQDPNADYDRLYAGLCYLELGAYDQAGERFARVAARSGLLGERASWYLALTHLKNNRVAESKTALRTLAAGPANGGHAEAARQLLADLE
;
A
#
# COMPACT_ATOMS: atom_id res chain seq x y z
N MET A 1 2.50 -29.84 -25.77
CA MET A 1 1.14 -30.37 -25.55
C MET A 1 0.30 -29.17 -25.19
N GLU A 2 -0.45 -28.64 -26.15
CA GLU A 2 -1.41 -27.56 -25.85
C GLU A 2 -2.52 -28.13 -24.96
N PRO A 3 -2.95 -27.39 -23.91
CA PRO A 3 -4.07 -27.82 -23.11
C PRO A 3 -5.29 -27.95 -24.03
N THR A 4 -5.98 -29.09 -23.97
CA THR A 4 -7.25 -29.31 -24.66
C THR A 4 -8.25 -28.28 -24.13
N GLU A 5 -8.38 -27.15 -24.80
CA GLU A 5 -9.37 -26.13 -24.48
C GLU A 5 -10.78 -26.72 -24.57
N ASP A 6 -11.59 -26.40 -23.57
CA ASP A 6 -12.99 -26.79 -23.53
C ASP A 6 -13.72 -26.24 -24.77
N PRO A 7 -14.41 -27.08 -25.57
CA PRO A 7 -15.21 -26.63 -26.69
C PRO A 7 -16.19 -25.50 -26.36
N GLN A 8 -16.72 -25.47 -25.12
CA GLN A 8 -17.64 -24.41 -24.66
C GLN A 8 -16.95 -23.05 -24.53
N ASP A 9 -15.76 -23.01 -23.94
CA ASP A 9 -15.01 -21.76 -23.71
C ASP A 9 -14.64 -21.06 -25.02
N ARG A 10 -14.39 -21.84 -26.08
CA ARG A 10 -14.14 -21.30 -27.42
C ARG A 10 -15.40 -20.68 -28.02
N ILE A 11 -16.58 -21.30 -27.84
CA ILE A 11 -17.82 -20.71 -28.32
C ILE A 11 -18.13 -19.40 -27.58
N ASP A 12 -17.97 -19.40 -26.25
CA ASP A 12 -18.20 -18.21 -25.42
C ASP A 12 -17.31 -17.04 -25.83
N ARG A 13 -16.01 -17.28 -26.06
CA ARG A 13 -15.08 -16.24 -26.53
C ARG A 13 -15.44 -15.72 -27.92
N TYR A 14 -15.94 -16.58 -28.80
CA TYR A 14 -16.42 -16.16 -30.12
C TYR A 14 -17.65 -15.26 -30.01
N LEU A 15 -18.64 -15.64 -29.20
CA LEU A 15 -19.90 -14.89 -29.01
C LEU A 15 -19.69 -13.55 -28.29
N LEU A 16 -18.69 -13.47 -27.40
CA LEU A 16 -18.35 -12.25 -26.66
C LEU A 16 -17.33 -11.35 -27.38
N GLU A 17 -16.97 -11.67 -28.63
CA GLU A 17 -15.96 -10.95 -29.43
C GLU A 17 -14.57 -10.86 -28.77
N ARG A 18 -14.18 -11.89 -28.01
CA ARG A 18 -12.91 -11.95 -27.25
C ARG A 18 -11.82 -12.76 -27.94
N MET A 19 -12.08 -13.31 -29.13
CA MET A 19 -11.08 -14.02 -29.93
C MET A 19 -10.14 -13.06 -30.67
N ALA A 20 -8.86 -13.40 -30.74
CA ALA A 20 -7.93 -12.66 -31.59
C ALA A 20 -8.31 -12.82 -33.08
N PRO A 21 -8.01 -11.85 -33.96
CA PRO A 21 -8.45 -11.91 -35.36
C PRO A 21 -8.04 -13.18 -36.12
N ALA A 22 -6.81 -13.67 -35.89
CA ALA A 22 -6.30 -14.89 -36.50
C ALA A 22 -6.98 -16.17 -35.97
N GLU A 23 -7.28 -16.20 -34.67
CA GLU A 23 -8.00 -17.29 -34.00
C GLU A 23 -9.46 -17.35 -34.44
N ARG A 24 -10.11 -16.19 -34.55
CA ARG A 24 -11.48 -16.04 -35.03
C ARG A 24 -11.64 -16.56 -36.46
N ALA A 25 -10.73 -16.20 -37.36
CA ALA A 25 -10.75 -16.69 -38.74
C ALA A 25 -10.63 -18.22 -38.83
N GLN A 26 -9.84 -18.83 -37.94
CA GLN A 26 -9.72 -20.29 -37.86
C GLN A 26 -11.00 -20.92 -37.31
N PHE A 27 -11.63 -20.30 -36.30
CA PHE A 27 -12.90 -20.76 -35.73
C PHE A 27 -14.06 -20.68 -36.74
N GLU A 28 -14.13 -19.59 -37.51
CA GLU A 28 -15.12 -19.41 -38.58
C GLU A 28 -14.95 -20.47 -39.69
N ALA A 29 -13.70 -20.77 -40.09
CA ALA A 29 -13.43 -21.86 -41.02
C ALA A 29 -13.82 -23.26 -40.48
N LEU A 30 -13.81 -23.45 -39.15
CA LEU A 30 -14.32 -24.68 -38.52
C LEU A 30 -15.86 -24.72 -38.52
N LEU A 31 -16.54 -23.60 -38.31
CA LEU A 31 -18.01 -23.51 -38.39
C LEU A 31 -18.55 -23.86 -39.78
N ASP A 32 -17.81 -23.56 -40.84
CA ASP A 32 -18.17 -23.92 -42.22
C ASP A 32 -18.12 -25.44 -42.46
N ARG A 33 -17.20 -26.13 -41.77
CA ARG A 33 -16.94 -27.56 -41.96
C ARG A 33 -17.72 -28.45 -41.00
N ASP A 34 -18.04 -27.95 -39.81
CA ASP A 34 -18.72 -28.71 -38.76
C ASP A 34 -20.17 -28.22 -38.54
N ALA A 35 -21.12 -29.01 -39.04
CA ALA A 35 -22.55 -28.75 -38.87
C ALA A 35 -23.07 -29.00 -37.44
N GLY A 36 -22.34 -29.75 -36.60
CA GLY A 36 -22.65 -29.92 -35.18
C GLY A 36 -22.30 -28.66 -34.40
N LEU A 37 -21.05 -28.20 -34.53
CA LEU A 37 -20.57 -26.98 -33.89
C LEU A 37 -21.42 -25.77 -34.29
N ARG A 38 -21.76 -25.64 -35.58
CA ARG A 38 -22.62 -24.53 -36.06
C ARG A 38 -24.00 -24.50 -35.39
N ARG A 39 -24.60 -25.66 -35.15
CA ARG A 39 -25.90 -25.76 -34.46
C ARG A 39 -25.78 -25.35 -33.00
N GLU A 40 -24.68 -25.70 -32.36
CA GLU A 40 -24.40 -25.35 -30.97
C GLU A 40 -24.19 -23.84 -30.79
N VAL A 41 -23.38 -23.21 -31.65
CA VAL A 41 -23.20 -21.75 -31.66
C VAL A 41 -24.53 -21.03 -31.91
N ALA A 42 -25.33 -21.50 -32.87
CA ALA A 42 -26.63 -20.91 -33.16
C ALA A 42 -27.61 -21.02 -31.98
N ALA A 43 -27.61 -22.14 -31.25
CA ALA A 43 -28.44 -22.31 -30.06
C ALA A 43 -28.05 -21.33 -28.94
N GLN A 44 -26.75 -21.15 -28.70
CA GLN A 44 -26.27 -20.21 -27.69
C GLN A 44 -26.51 -18.74 -28.08
N GLN A 45 -26.36 -18.39 -29.37
CA GLN A 45 -26.75 -17.06 -29.89
C GLN A 45 -28.22 -16.75 -29.65
N GLN A 46 -29.11 -17.73 -29.82
CA GLN A 46 -30.54 -17.55 -29.53
C GLN A 46 -30.79 -17.30 -28.06
N VAL A 47 -30.12 -18.03 -27.15
CA VAL A 47 -30.26 -17.83 -25.70
C VAL A 47 -29.77 -16.43 -25.28
N VAL A 48 -28.59 -16.01 -25.75
CA VAL A 48 -28.05 -14.68 -25.47
C VAL A 48 -28.98 -13.58 -25.99
N GLY A 49 -29.46 -13.69 -27.24
CA GLY A 49 -30.39 -12.71 -27.81
C GLY A 49 -31.76 -12.68 -27.13
N LEU A 50 -32.23 -13.81 -26.57
CA LEU A 50 -33.44 -13.85 -25.74
C LEU A 50 -33.20 -13.15 -24.38
N LEU A 51 -32.03 -13.34 -23.77
CA LEU A 51 -31.67 -12.70 -22.51
C LEU A 51 -31.51 -11.18 -22.65
N GLU A 52 -30.95 -10.69 -23.75
CA GLU A 52 -30.87 -9.25 -24.05
C GLU A 52 -32.26 -8.65 -24.20
N LYS A 53 -33.14 -9.27 -25.01
CA LYS A 53 -34.52 -8.79 -25.22
C LYS A 53 -35.37 -8.87 -23.96
N ALA A 54 -35.25 -9.96 -23.20
CA ALA A 54 -35.99 -10.15 -21.95
C ALA A 54 -35.43 -9.24 -20.84
N GLY A 55 -34.12 -9.03 -20.80
CA GLY A 55 -33.44 -8.09 -19.89
C GLY A 55 -33.90 -6.66 -20.13
N ASP A 56 -33.88 -6.21 -21.38
CA ASP A 56 -34.36 -4.87 -21.75
C ASP A 56 -35.85 -4.68 -21.46
N ALA A 57 -36.69 -5.65 -21.82
CA ALA A 57 -38.14 -5.54 -21.58
C ALA A 57 -38.49 -5.58 -20.07
N ARG A 58 -37.81 -6.44 -19.30
CA ARG A 58 -38.02 -6.54 -17.84
C ARG A 58 -37.47 -5.32 -17.12
N LEU A 59 -36.29 -4.84 -17.50
CA LEU A 59 -35.68 -3.63 -16.95
C LEU A 59 -36.53 -2.40 -17.28
N ARG A 60 -37.01 -2.27 -18.53
CA ARG A 60 -37.96 -1.20 -18.90
C ARG A 60 -39.25 -1.28 -18.10
N ASN A 61 -39.87 -2.45 -17.95
CA ASN A 61 -41.09 -2.59 -17.14
C ASN A 61 -40.85 -2.30 -15.64
N GLN A 62 -39.68 -2.66 -15.10
CA GLN A 62 -39.31 -2.31 -13.72
C GLN A 62 -39.05 -0.81 -13.57
N LEU A 63 -38.41 -0.18 -14.56
CA LEU A 63 -38.17 1.26 -14.59
C LEU A 63 -39.49 2.02 -14.75
N ASP A 64 -40.37 1.65 -15.68
CA ASP A 64 -41.66 2.31 -15.91
C ASP A 64 -42.56 2.24 -14.67
N GLY A 65 -42.59 1.10 -13.97
CA GLY A 65 -43.31 0.96 -12.71
C GLY A 65 -42.76 1.84 -11.58
N VAL A 66 -41.44 2.00 -11.50
CA VAL A 66 -40.78 2.85 -10.49
C VAL A 66 -40.91 4.34 -10.84
N TYR A 67 -40.74 4.72 -12.11
CA TYR A 67 -40.89 6.09 -12.59
C TYR A 67 -42.34 6.57 -12.52
N ALA A 68 -43.33 5.74 -12.83
CA ALA A 68 -44.74 6.10 -12.70
C ALA A 68 -45.14 6.33 -11.24
N GLN A 69 -44.69 5.49 -10.31
CA GLN A 69 -44.96 5.66 -8.88
C GLN A 69 -44.29 6.90 -8.28
N VAL A 70 -43.09 7.25 -8.75
CA VAL A 70 -42.39 8.46 -8.31
C VAL A 70 -43.04 9.71 -8.92
N ILE A 71 -43.36 9.70 -10.23
CA ILE A 71 -43.92 10.86 -10.92
C ILE A 71 -45.38 11.14 -10.51
N GLU A 72 -46.24 10.13 -10.27
CA GLU A 72 -47.59 10.40 -9.76
C GLU A 72 -47.58 10.91 -8.32
N LYS A 73 -46.68 10.38 -7.48
CA LYS A 73 -46.52 10.81 -6.08
C LYS A 73 -45.91 12.21 -5.98
N GLU A 74 -45.05 12.59 -6.92
CA GLU A 74 -44.48 13.94 -7.07
C GLU A 74 -45.45 14.91 -7.75
N ARG A 75 -46.22 14.51 -8.78
CA ARG A 75 -47.22 15.37 -9.45
C ARG A 75 -48.42 15.70 -8.56
N GLY A 76 -48.86 14.75 -7.72
CA GLY A 76 -49.86 14.99 -6.68
C GLY A 76 -49.40 15.96 -5.60
N ARG A 77 -48.08 16.02 -5.32
CA ARG A 77 -47.46 16.98 -4.40
C ARG A 77 -47.09 18.31 -5.04
N ALA A 78 -46.69 18.31 -6.32
CA ALA A 78 -46.28 19.51 -7.05
C ALA A 78 -47.45 20.43 -7.41
N ARG A 79 -48.68 19.91 -7.50
CA ARG A 79 -49.89 20.73 -7.67
C ARG A 79 -50.48 21.21 -6.33
N ALA A 80 -50.00 20.69 -5.20
CA ALA A 80 -50.40 21.07 -3.86
C ALA A 80 -49.21 21.73 -3.12
N GLY A 81 -48.98 23.01 -3.42
CA GLY A 81 -48.19 23.89 -2.54
C GLY A 81 -46.72 24.05 -2.90
N TRP A 82 -46.42 24.57 -4.10
CA TRP A 82 -45.11 25.18 -4.38
C TRP A 82 -45.13 26.69 -4.15
N THR A 83 -45.71 27.11 -3.03
CA THR A 83 -45.59 28.47 -2.49
C THR A 83 -45.04 28.36 -1.09
N GLY A 84 -43.72 28.21 -0.98
CA GLY A 84 -43.00 28.32 0.29
C GLY A 84 -42.08 27.13 0.62
N LEU A 85 -40.96 26.98 -0.09
CA LEU A 85 -39.82 26.31 0.55
C LEU A 85 -39.31 27.25 1.67
N GLY A 86 -39.68 26.95 2.90
CA GLY A 86 -39.22 27.68 4.07
C GLY A 86 -37.69 27.63 4.21
N ARG A 87 -37.11 28.67 4.81
CA ARG A 87 -35.65 28.80 5.08
C ARG A 87 -35.03 27.56 5.74
N THR A 88 -35.82 26.76 6.44
CA THR A 88 -35.40 25.53 7.13
C THR A 88 -35.00 24.39 6.17
N ALA A 89 -35.65 24.27 5.00
CA ALA A 89 -35.28 23.26 4.01
C ALA A 89 -33.95 23.59 3.33
N TRP A 90 -33.73 24.87 3.01
CA TRP A 90 -32.44 25.38 2.53
C TRP A 90 -31.34 25.27 3.60
N ALA A 91 -31.68 25.50 4.87
CA ALA A 91 -30.75 25.32 5.98
C ALA A 91 -30.34 23.85 6.19
N ALA A 92 -31.26 22.90 6.01
CA ALA A 92 -30.96 21.47 6.13
C ALA A 92 -30.02 20.97 5.02
N ALA A 93 -30.22 21.40 3.78
CA ALA A 93 -29.31 21.08 2.68
C ALA A 93 -27.91 21.66 2.89
N ALA A 94 -27.82 22.91 3.36
CA ALA A 94 -26.54 23.55 3.69
C ALA A 94 -25.79 22.82 4.82
N ALA A 95 -26.52 22.31 5.82
CA ALA A 95 -25.92 21.55 6.92
C ALA A 95 -25.30 20.22 6.44
N VAL A 96 -25.94 19.50 5.53
CA VAL A 96 -25.39 18.26 4.95
C VAL A 96 -24.11 18.55 4.16
N VAL A 97 -24.10 19.58 3.33
CA VAL A 97 -22.89 20.00 2.58
C VAL A 97 -21.76 20.39 3.53
N LEU A 98 -22.06 21.11 4.62
CA LEU A 98 -21.09 21.47 5.65
C LEU A 98 -20.50 20.25 6.35
N VAL A 99 -21.32 19.28 6.74
CA VAL A 99 -20.88 18.03 7.38
C VAL A 99 -20.02 17.21 6.43
N VAL A 100 -20.42 17.06 5.17
CA VAL A 100 -19.63 16.35 4.15
C VAL A 100 -18.31 17.08 3.88
N SER A 101 -18.32 18.41 3.79
CA SER A 101 -17.11 19.20 3.60
C SER A 101 -16.17 19.11 4.80
N LEU A 102 -16.69 19.12 6.03
CA LEU A 102 -15.91 18.90 7.24
C LEU A 102 -15.32 17.48 7.29
N LEU A 103 -16.08 16.47 6.86
CA LEU A 103 -15.59 15.10 6.72
C LEU A 103 -14.48 14.99 5.68
N LEU A 104 -14.64 15.62 4.52
CA LEU A 104 -13.62 15.64 3.47
C LEU A 104 -12.36 16.39 3.93
N LEU A 105 -12.53 17.53 4.60
CA LEU A 105 -11.41 18.27 5.20
C LEU A 105 -10.72 17.47 6.31
N TRP A 106 -11.47 16.67 7.08
CA TRP A 106 -10.91 15.81 8.11
C TRP A 106 -10.17 14.61 7.53
N VAL A 107 -10.68 14.01 6.45
CA VAL A 107 -10.02 12.88 5.75
C VAL A 107 -8.79 13.36 4.97
N TRP A 108 -8.90 14.45 4.20
CA TRP A 108 -7.77 15.00 3.44
C TRP A 108 -6.76 15.76 4.31
N GLY A 109 -7.19 16.33 5.44
CA GLY A 109 -6.30 16.91 6.45
C GLY A 109 -5.47 15.87 7.21
N ARG A 110 -5.82 14.58 7.09
CA ARG A 110 -5.01 13.43 7.54
C ARG A 110 -4.13 12.85 6.45
N ASN A 111 -3.69 13.68 5.50
CA ASN A 111 -2.53 13.36 4.67
C ASN A 111 -1.24 13.45 5.53
N GLU A 112 -1.23 12.78 6.69
CA GLU A 112 -0.02 12.55 7.47
C GLU A 112 0.86 11.68 6.57
N ALA A 113 2.02 12.21 6.21
CA ALA A 113 2.98 11.50 5.37
C ALA A 113 3.16 10.08 5.90
N ASN A 114 2.80 9.08 5.09
CA ASN A 114 2.70 7.68 5.53
C ASN A 114 4.05 7.24 6.12
N PRO A 115 4.17 7.07 7.45
CA PRO A 115 5.46 6.86 8.10
C PRO A 115 6.15 5.59 7.61
N GLU A 116 5.36 4.58 7.24
CA GLU A 116 5.86 3.31 6.72
C GLU A 116 6.45 3.47 5.30
N ALA A 117 5.78 4.23 4.43
CA ALA A 117 6.28 4.50 3.09
C ALA A 117 7.61 5.27 3.14
N LEU A 118 7.68 6.29 4.02
CA LEU A 118 8.90 7.06 4.23
C LEU A 118 10.02 6.21 4.83
N PHE A 119 9.72 5.32 5.79
CA PHE A 119 10.74 4.40 6.30
C PHE A 119 11.35 3.54 5.18
N VAL A 120 10.53 2.96 4.30
CA VAL A 120 11.01 2.12 3.18
C VAL A 120 11.88 2.92 2.21
N GLN A 121 11.55 4.19 1.98
CA GLN A 121 12.33 5.08 1.12
C GLN A 121 13.73 5.36 1.69
N TYR A 122 13.83 5.64 3.00
CA TYR A 122 15.05 6.12 3.64
C TYR A 122 15.87 5.04 4.37
N TYR A 123 15.28 3.88 4.69
CA TYR A 123 15.99 2.82 5.42
C TYR A 123 16.83 1.96 4.48
N ARG A 124 18.15 1.96 4.71
CA ARG A 124 19.11 1.04 4.11
C ARG A 124 20.07 0.56 5.21
N PRO A 125 19.98 -0.71 5.65
CA PRO A 125 20.93 -1.24 6.62
C PRO A 125 22.31 -1.34 5.97
N GLU A 126 23.30 -0.69 6.59
CA GLU A 126 24.69 -0.85 6.15
C GLU A 126 25.18 -2.27 6.47
N PRO A 127 25.91 -2.93 5.55
CA PRO A 127 26.47 -4.24 5.82
C PRO A 127 27.49 -4.15 6.96
N TYR A 128 27.56 -5.21 7.77
CA TYR A 128 28.59 -5.33 8.80
C TYR A 128 29.94 -5.54 8.13
N LEU A 129 30.80 -4.52 8.21
CA LEU A 129 32.13 -4.50 7.63
C LEU A 129 33.16 -4.26 8.74
N VAL A 130 33.56 -5.32 9.45
CA VAL A 130 34.74 -5.23 10.32
C VAL A 130 35.98 -5.44 9.48
N THR A 131 36.63 -4.34 9.11
CA THR A 131 38.02 -4.33 8.65
C THR A 131 38.96 -4.60 9.82
N ARG A 132 38.96 -5.84 10.32
CA ARG A 132 40.07 -6.38 11.12
C ARG A 132 40.08 -7.91 11.05
N GLY A 133 40.91 -8.43 10.15
CA GLY A 133 41.32 -9.84 10.10
C GLY A 133 40.36 -10.81 9.38
N PRO A 134 40.89 -11.93 8.85
CA PRO A 134 40.13 -12.93 8.09
C PRO A 134 39.02 -13.63 8.90
N GLU A 135 39.06 -13.57 10.24
CA GLU A 135 38.02 -14.14 11.12
C GLU A 135 36.69 -13.38 11.06
N ALA A 136 36.71 -12.08 10.71
CA ALA A 136 35.52 -11.24 10.65
C ALA A 136 34.60 -11.56 9.46
N ARG A 137 35.08 -12.30 8.45
CA ARG A 137 34.38 -12.48 7.17
C ARG A 137 33.45 -13.69 7.09
N THR A 138 33.54 -14.67 7.98
CA THR A 138 32.85 -15.96 7.77
C THR A 138 32.33 -16.67 9.01
N GLY A 139 32.35 -16.07 10.20
CA GLY A 139 31.74 -16.67 11.39
C GLY A 139 31.38 -15.64 12.47
N GLY A 140 30.11 -15.61 12.89
CA GLY A 140 29.64 -14.77 14.00
C GLY A 140 28.58 -13.74 13.61
N GLY A 141 28.27 -12.82 14.53
CA GLY A 141 27.12 -11.92 14.42
C GLY A 141 27.03 -11.09 13.13
N GLY A 142 28.16 -10.62 12.61
CA GLY A 142 28.21 -9.87 11.35
C GLY A 142 27.91 -10.72 10.12
N GLY A 143 28.38 -11.96 10.07
CA GLY A 143 28.09 -12.90 8.99
C GLY A 143 26.61 -13.25 8.93
N TYR A 144 25.99 -13.52 10.09
CA TYR A 144 24.55 -13.73 10.19
C TYR A 144 23.76 -12.48 9.79
N PHE A 145 24.18 -11.29 10.21
CA PHE A 145 23.53 -10.04 9.85
C PHE A 145 23.51 -9.83 8.33
N ASN A 146 24.66 -10.00 7.67
CA ASN A 146 24.78 -9.82 6.22
C ASN A 146 23.98 -10.86 5.42
N GLN A 147 23.62 -12.00 6.03
CA GLN A 147 22.76 -13.03 5.43
C GLN A 147 21.26 -12.83 5.75
N GLY A 148 20.90 -11.80 6.52
CA GLY A 148 19.53 -11.59 6.98
C GLY A 148 19.10 -12.51 8.14
N GLU A 149 20.02 -13.27 8.73
CA GLU A 149 19.79 -14.13 9.89
C GLU A 149 19.79 -13.32 11.19
N TYR A 150 18.90 -12.33 11.30
CA TYR A 150 18.92 -11.31 12.36
C TYR A 150 18.80 -11.88 13.77
N ARG A 151 18.10 -13.00 13.97
CA ARG A 151 17.98 -13.65 15.29
C ARG A 151 19.31 -14.25 15.76
N GLN A 152 20.03 -14.95 14.88
CA GLN A 152 21.36 -15.50 15.18
C GLN A 152 22.39 -14.38 15.32
N ALA A 153 22.30 -13.35 14.47
CA ALA A 153 23.12 -12.16 14.56
C ALA A 153 22.98 -11.47 15.92
N LEU A 154 21.73 -11.22 16.35
CA LEU A 154 21.42 -10.61 17.63
C LEU A 154 21.99 -11.42 18.80
N ALA A 155 21.79 -12.74 18.82
CA ALA A 155 22.31 -13.60 19.87
C ALA A 155 23.85 -13.49 19.99
N ALA A 156 24.54 -13.45 18.85
CA ALA A 156 25.99 -13.29 18.81
C ALA A 156 26.45 -11.89 19.26
N PHE A 157 25.78 -10.81 18.82
CA PHE A 157 26.09 -9.45 19.26
C PHE A 157 25.86 -9.27 20.76
N GLU A 158 24.74 -9.77 21.30
CA GLU A 158 24.43 -9.72 22.73
C GLU A 158 25.45 -10.52 23.57
N ALA A 159 25.95 -11.65 23.05
CA ALA A 159 27.02 -12.39 23.71
C ALA A 159 28.32 -11.59 23.79
N ARG A 160 28.69 -10.87 22.72
CA ARG A 160 29.88 -10.01 22.72
C ARG A 160 29.71 -8.78 23.60
N LEU A 161 28.52 -8.18 23.64
CA LEU A 161 28.21 -7.06 24.54
C LEU A 161 28.25 -7.44 26.02
N ARG A 162 27.99 -8.71 26.37
CA ARG A 162 28.20 -9.20 27.75
C ARG A 162 29.69 -9.30 28.11
N GLN A 163 30.55 -9.55 27.14
CA GLN A 163 32.01 -9.64 27.33
C GLN A 163 32.64 -8.25 27.32
N ASP A 164 32.23 -7.40 26.39
CA ASP A 164 32.64 -6.01 26.27
C ASP A 164 31.40 -5.09 26.18
N PRO A 165 30.94 -4.55 27.33
CA PRO A 165 29.86 -3.59 27.37
C PRO A 165 30.18 -2.24 26.71
N ASN A 166 31.38 -2.01 26.19
CA ASN A 166 31.74 -0.79 25.45
C ASN A 166 31.88 -1.00 23.94
N ALA A 167 31.55 -2.19 23.42
CA ALA A 167 31.55 -2.49 22.00
C ALA A 167 30.40 -1.78 21.26
N ASP A 168 30.50 -0.46 21.07
CA ASP A 168 29.45 0.39 20.50
C ASP A 168 29.08 0.01 19.05
N TYR A 169 30.04 -0.54 18.29
CA TYR A 169 29.77 -1.06 16.95
C TYR A 169 28.85 -2.29 17.02
N ASP A 170 29.14 -3.25 17.91
CA ASP A 170 28.25 -4.41 18.11
C ASP A 170 26.88 -3.99 18.67
N ARG A 171 26.83 -2.94 19.50
CA ARG A 171 25.56 -2.38 19.98
C ARG A 171 24.72 -1.79 18.86
N LEU A 172 25.33 -1.06 17.93
CA LEU A 172 24.66 -0.51 16.76
C LEU A 172 23.98 -1.64 15.96
N TYR A 173 24.72 -2.72 15.67
CA TYR A 173 24.18 -3.83 14.89
C TYR A 173 23.20 -4.70 15.66
N ALA A 174 23.32 -4.83 16.98
CA ALA A 174 22.25 -5.40 17.79
C ALA A 174 20.96 -4.57 17.66
N GLY A 175 21.06 -3.24 17.66
CA GLY A 175 19.93 -2.34 17.40
C GLY A 175 19.30 -2.56 16.02
N LEU A 176 20.11 -2.71 14.97
CA LEU A 176 19.63 -3.04 13.63
C LEU A 176 18.93 -4.40 13.58
N CYS A 177 19.45 -5.42 14.28
CA CYS A 177 18.79 -6.71 14.38
C CYS A 177 17.42 -6.59 15.08
N TYR A 178 17.33 -5.83 16.17
CA TYR A 178 16.05 -5.59 16.83
C TYR A 178 15.06 -4.87 15.90
N LEU A 179 15.51 -3.87 15.13
CA LEU A 179 14.68 -3.15 14.17
C LEU A 179 14.12 -4.09 13.10
N GLU A 180 14.96 -4.94 12.52
CA GLU A 180 14.56 -5.92 11.48
C GLU A 180 13.65 -7.02 12.03
N LEU A 181 13.76 -7.33 13.32
CA LEU A 181 12.87 -8.26 14.02
C LEU A 181 11.57 -7.61 14.50
N GLY A 182 11.35 -6.31 14.24
CA GLY A 182 10.16 -5.57 14.67
C GLY A 182 10.15 -5.17 16.15
N ALA A 183 11.26 -5.35 16.85
CA ALA A 183 11.44 -5.04 18.27
C ALA A 183 11.88 -3.58 18.47
N TYR A 184 11.03 -2.63 18.08
CA TYR A 184 11.39 -1.22 17.94
C TYR A 184 11.83 -0.53 19.23
N ASP A 185 11.26 -0.88 20.39
CA ASP A 185 11.66 -0.29 21.68
C ASP A 185 13.09 -0.68 22.06
N GLN A 186 13.43 -1.96 21.85
CA GLN A 186 14.77 -2.47 22.13
C GLN A 186 15.78 -1.88 21.14
N ALA A 187 15.40 -1.76 19.86
CA ALA A 187 16.21 -1.09 18.85
C ALA A 187 16.50 0.37 19.25
N GLY A 188 15.46 1.11 19.65
CA GLY A 188 15.57 2.49 20.13
C GLY A 188 16.52 2.63 21.32
N GLU A 189 16.44 1.75 22.31
CA GLU A 189 17.37 1.75 23.45
C GLU A 189 18.83 1.53 23.01
N ARG A 190 19.07 0.56 22.11
CA ARG A 190 20.41 0.28 21.59
C ARG A 190 20.98 1.50 20.85
N PHE A 191 20.18 2.12 19.98
CA PHE A 191 20.60 3.28 19.22
C PHE A 191 20.83 4.51 20.09
N ALA A 192 19.94 4.80 21.05
CA ALA A 192 20.09 5.95 21.95
C ALA A 192 21.41 5.90 22.74
N ARG A 193 21.83 4.72 23.19
CA ARG A 193 23.12 4.55 23.88
C ARG A 193 24.33 4.85 22.98
N VAL A 194 24.27 4.52 21.69
CA VAL A 194 25.36 4.79 20.74
C VAL A 194 25.30 6.24 20.24
N ALA A 195 24.10 6.81 20.08
CA ALA A 195 23.87 8.19 19.67
C ALA A 195 24.47 9.22 20.64
N ALA A 196 24.62 8.86 21.92
CA ALA A 196 25.31 9.67 22.92
C ALA A 196 26.83 9.80 22.67
N ARG A 197 27.42 9.04 21.73
CA ARG A 197 28.83 9.14 21.36
C ARG A 197 29.05 10.21 20.29
N SER A 198 30.20 10.89 20.35
CA SER A 198 30.60 11.83 19.30
C SER A 198 31.12 11.10 18.05
N GLY A 199 31.05 11.77 16.90
CA GLY A 199 31.60 11.28 15.63
C GLY A 199 30.63 10.42 14.82
N LEU A 200 31.15 9.82 13.75
CA LEU A 200 30.36 9.16 12.70
C LEU A 200 29.49 8.00 13.21
N LEU A 201 29.91 7.32 14.28
CA LEU A 201 29.14 6.21 14.84
C LEU A 201 27.89 6.70 15.57
N GLY A 202 28.00 7.78 16.35
CA GLY A 202 26.86 8.38 17.03
C GLY A 202 25.89 9.05 16.07
N GLU A 203 26.41 9.67 14.99
CA GLU A 203 25.58 10.18 13.90
C GLU A 203 24.78 9.06 13.22
N ARG A 204 25.43 7.93 12.88
CA ARG A 204 24.76 6.73 12.34
C ARG A 204 23.70 6.17 13.28
N ALA A 205 24.01 6.06 14.56
CA ALA A 205 23.05 5.61 15.56
C ALA A 205 21.85 6.55 15.68
N SER A 206 22.09 7.86 15.62
CA SER A 206 21.01 8.86 15.67
C SER A 206 20.10 8.76 14.44
N TRP A 207 20.68 8.50 13.26
CA TRP A 207 19.90 8.25 12.04
C TRP A 207 18.99 7.03 12.18
N TYR A 208 19.54 5.89 12.62
CA TYR A 208 18.73 4.70 12.83
C TYR A 208 17.73 4.83 13.97
N LEU A 209 18.02 5.65 15.00
CA LEU A 209 17.05 5.98 16.04
C LEU A 209 15.85 6.74 15.46
N ALA A 210 16.09 7.76 14.63
CA ALA A 210 15.03 8.50 13.95
C ALA A 210 14.15 7.60 13.08
N LEU A 211 14.77 6.73 12.27
CA LEU A 211 14.06 5.76 11.44
C LEU A 211 13.28 4.73 12.27
N THR A 212 13.82 4.31 13.41
CA THR A 212 13.12 3.39 14.34
C THR A 212 11.88 4.05 14.91
N HIS A 213 11.97 5.32 15.35
CA HIS A 213 10.80 6.07 15.80
C HIS A 213 9.77 6.20 14.68
N LEU A 214 10.21 6.50 13.45
CA LEU A 214 9.32 6.58 12.29
C LEU A 214 8.58 5.26 12.03
N LYS A 215 9.32 4.14 12.00
CA LYS A 215 8.74 2.80 11.78
C LYS A 215 7.80 2.37 12.92
N ASN A 216 8.05 2.85 14.14
CA ASN A 216 7.21 2.61 15.31
C ASN A 216 6.06 3.63 15.46
N ASN A 217 5.73 4.37 14.38
CA ASN A 217 4.67 5.39 14.36
C ASN A 217 4.84 6.53 15.39
N ARG A 218 6.06 6.74 15.88
CA ARG A 218 6.48 7.78 16.84
C ARG A 218 6.99 9.00 16.09
N VAL A 219 6.12 9.61 15.28
CA VAL A 219 6.50 10.66 14.31
C VAL A 219 7.10 11.89 14.99
N ALA A 220 6.58 12.30 16.16
CA ALA A 220 7.09 13.45 16.90
C ALA A 220 8.54 13.25 17.39
N GLU A 221 8.85 12.06 17.91
CA GLU A 221 10.21 11.71 18.33
C GLU A 221 11.16 11.61 17.15
N SER A 222 10.70 11.03 16.03
CA SER A 222 11.45 11.00 14.76
C SER A 222 11.81 12.41 14.29
N LYS A 223 10.82 13.32 14.19
CA LYS A 223 11.05 14.73 13.81
C LYS A 223 12.06 15.42 14.73
N THR A 224 12.01 15.14 16.03
CA THR A 224 12.95 15.72 17.00
C THR A 224 14.38 15.24 16.73
N ALA A 225 14.59 13.94 16.56
CA ALA A 225 15.89 13.37 16.24
C ALA A 225 16.44 13.86 14.89
N LEU A 226 15.57 13.97 13.87
CA LEU A 226 15.94 14.47 12.53
C LEU A 226 16.38 15.93 12.56
N ARG A 227 15.73 16.79 13.36
CA ARG A 227 16.14 18.19 13.52
C ARG A 227 17.55 18.31 14.11
N THR A 228 17.87 17.48 15.10
CA THR A 228 19.22 17.43 15.68
C THR A 228 20.27 17.00 14.64
N LEU A 229 19.96 15.99 13.83
CA LEU A 229 20.84 15.53 12.73
C LEU A 229 21.00 16.58 11.63
N ALA A 230 19.92 17.22 11.21
CA ALA A 230 19.89 18.23 10.15
C ALA A 230 20.72 19.48 10.49
N ALA A 231 20.83 19.80 11.79
CA ALA A 231 21.65 20.90 12.32
C ALA A 231 23.16 20.58 12.38
N GLY A 232 23.55 19.32 12.13
CA GLY A 232 24.94 18.92 11.99
C GLY A 232 25.59 19.52 10.73
N PRO A 233 26.94 19.45 10.61
CA PRO A 233 27.65 19.93 9.44
C PRO A 233 27.12 19.25 8.17
N ALA A 234 26.97 20.01 7.07
CA ALA A 234 26.38 19.52 5.82
C ALA A 234 27.15 18.34 5.17
N ASN A 235 28.41 18.14 5.56
CA ASN A 235 29.23 16.98 5.15
C ASN A 235 29.09 15.78 6.09
N GLY A 236 28.21 15.85 7.09
CA GLY A 236 27.82 14.70 7.93
C GLY A 236 27.10 13.66 7.08
N GLY A 237 27.40 12.38 7.31
CA GLY A 237 26.94 11.28 6.47
C GLY A 237 25.41 11.19 6.33
N HIS A 238 24.63 11.73 7.27
CA HIS A 238 23.16 11.66 7.27
C HIS A 238 22.45 13.01 7.38
N ALA A 239 23.17 14.14 7.45
CA ALA A 239 22.57 15.45 7.67
C ALA A 239 21.62 15.88 6.53
N GLU A 240 21.99 15.61 5.28
CA GLU A 240 21.15 15.93 4.11
C GLU A 240 19.92 15.04 4.02
N ALA A 241 20.08 13.73 4.22
CA ALA A 241 18.96 12.78 4.27
C ALA A 241 17.97 13.13 5.40
N ALA A 242 18.47 13.62 6.53
CA ALA A 242 17.63 14.08 7.64
C ALA A 242 16.80 15.31 7.29
N ARG A 243 17.33 16.27 6.50
CA ARG A 243 16.57 17.43 6.02
C ARG A 243 15.45 17.03 5.07
N GLN A 244 15.76 16.14 4.13
CA GLN A 244 14.79 15.65 3.15
C GLN A 244 13.66 14.89 3.83
N LEU A 245 14.00 13.93 4.71
CA LEU A 245 12.98 13.20 5.47
C LEU A 245 12.17 14.11 6.40
N LEU A 246 12.79 15.13 7.00
CA LEU A 246 12.05 16.09 7.82
C LEU A 246 11.04 16.90 6.97
N ALA A 247 11.42 17.34 5.78
CA ALA A 247 10.54 18.05 4.86
C ALA A 247 9.39 17.16 4.36
N ASP A 248 9.66 15.88 4.09
CA ASP A 248 8.62 14.92 3.69
C ASP A 248 7.61 14.61 4.82
N LEU A 249 7.96 14.90 6.07
CA LEU A 249 7.11 14.68 7.24
C LEU A 249 6.29 15.92 7.64
N GLU A 250 6.57 17.10 7.10
CA GLU A 250 5.89 18.38 7.42
C GLU A 250 4.69 18.66 6.51
#